data_AF-A0A645ETI7-F1
#
_entry.id   AF-A0A645ETI7-F1
#
_cell.length_a   1.000
_cell.length_b   1.000
_cell.length_c   1.000
_cell.angle_alpha   90.00
_cell.angle_beta   90.00
_cell.angle_gamma   90.00
#
_symmetry.space_group_name_H-M   'P 1'
#
loop_
_entity.id
_entity.type
_entity.pdbx_description
1 polymer ?
#
loop_
_entity_poly.entity_id
_entity_poly.type
_entity_poly.pdbx_seq_one_letter_code
_entity_poly.pdbx_strand_id
1 'polypeptide(L)'
;MKEDYKASFSRHVFQCLDKGFAPGEKVDVVIRPEDVIVTDAEAGMIKGTVTSVTFKGVHFEIIVDIGGFKWMVQSTREQKVNDIIGLQIVPDAIHIMRKSEYSGKFGDYSSFSDEIDHLSDLDETEE
;
A
#
# COMPACT_ATOMS: atom_id res chain seq x y z
N MET A 1 -8.42 11.83 4.99
CA MET A 1 -9.83 11.66 4.64
C MET A 1 -10.29 12.85 3.83
N LYS A 2 -10.97 12.67 2.69
CA LYS A 2 -11.49 13.81 1.91
C LYS A 2 -12.84 14.24 2.45
N GLU A 3 -13.74 13.29 2.60
CA GLU A 3 -15.07 13.39 3.21
C GLU A 3 -15.47 11.98 3.67
N ASP A 4 -16.53 11.83 4.46
CA ASP A 4 -17.04 10.50 4.86
C ASP A 4 -17.19 9.58 3.63
N TYR A 5 -16.79 8.31 3.79
CA TYR A 5 -16.74 7.30 2.73
C TYR A 5 -15.76 7.56 1.56
N LYS A 6 -14.91 8.59 1.63
CA LYS A 6 -13.88 8.85 0.60
C LYS A 6 -12.51 9.18 1.18
N ALA A 7 -11.56 8.28 0.95
CA ALA A 7 -10.16 8.47 1.29
C ALA A 7 -9.35 8.86 0.06
N SER A 8 -8.36 9.76 0.23
CA SER A 8 -7.44 10.16 -0.84
C SER A 8 -6.04 9.73 -0.46
N PHE A 9 -5.43 8.84 -1.25
CA PHE A 9 -4.05 8.36 -1.09
C PHE A 9 -3.50 7.90 -2.44
N SER A 10 -2.17 7.81 -2.58
CA SER A 10 -1.50 7.47 -3.85
C SER A 10 -1.99 8.30 -5.06
N ARG A 11 -2.28 9.60 -4.82
CA ARG A 11 -2.85 10.55 -5.80
C ARG A 11 -4.19 10.12 -6.43
N HIS A 12 -4.88 9.17 -5.83
CA HIS A 12 -6.21 8.71 -6.24
C HIS A 12 -7.22 8.87 -5.10
N VAL A 13 -8.50 8.96 -5.44
CA VAL A 13 -9.60 9.04 -4.45
C VAL A 13 -10.35 7.73 -4.48
N PHE A 14 -10.29 7.00 -3.38
CA PHE A 14 -10.95 5.72 -3.20
C PHE A 14 -12.22 5.86 -2.36
N GLN A 15 -13.23 5.05 -2.67
CA GLN A 15 -14.38 4.87 -1.80
C GLN A 15 -14.00 3.94 -0.65
N CYS A 16 -14.40 4.27 0.57
CA CYS A 16 -14.24 3.43 1.76
C CYS A 16 -15.56 3.38 2.54
N LEU A 17 -15.65 2.49 3.53
CA LEU A 17 -16.87 2.32 4.35
C LEU A 17 -16.82 3.11 5.67
N ASP A 18 -15.68 3.71 6.00
CA ASP A 18 -15.47 4.46 7.23
C ASP A 18 -16.13 5.84 7.25
N LYS A 19 -16.68 6.21 8.41
CA LYS A 19 -17.39 7.48 8.67
C LYS A 19 -17.02 8.07 10.03
N GLY A 20 -17.29 9.36 10.22
CA GLY A 20 -17.04 10.05 11.49
C GLY A 20 -15.69 10.76 11.53
N PHE A 21 -15.20 11.17 10.37
CA PHE A 21 -13.97 11.95 10.20
C PHE A 21 -14.31 13.33 9.66
N ALA A 22 -13.55 14.35 10.08
CA ALA A 22 -13.72 15.68 9.52
C ALA A 22 -13.25 15.73 8.05
N PRO A 23 -13.88 16.53 7.18
CA PRO A 23 -13.38 16.76 5.83
C PRO A 23 -11.94 17.25 5.85
N GLY A 24 -11.03 16.58 5.13
CA GLY A 24 -9.61 16.91 5.12
C GLY A 24 -8.79 16.39 6.31
N GLU A 25 -9.39 15.63 7.24
CA GLU A 25 -8.67 15.08 8.40
C GLU A 25 -7.48 14.20 7.96
N LYS A 26 -6.32 14.39 8.58
CA LYS A 26 -5.15 13.52 8.36
C LYS A 26 -5.41 12.17 9.03
N VAL A 27 -5.37 11.11 8.25
CA VAL A 27 -5.68 9.74 8.68
C VAL A 27 -4.59 8.80 8.20
N ASP A 28 -4.49 7.64 8.83
CA ASP A 28 -3.69 6.53 8.35
C ASP A 28 -4.61 5.55 7.64
N VAL A 29 -4.14 5.03 6.49
CA VAL A 29 -4.90 4.09 5.67
C VAL A 29 -4.21 2.75 5.76
N VAL A 30 -4.95 1.73 6.19
CA VAL A 30 -4.44 0.37 6.32
C VAL A 30 -5.16 -0.49 5.28
N ILE A 31 -4.36 -1.10 4.41
CA ILE A 31 -4.80 -2.04 3.38
C ILE A 31 -3.87 -3.25 3.49
N ARG A 32 -4.44 -4.44 3.49
CA ARG A 32 -3.64 -5.66 3.58
C ARG A 32 -3.19 -6.10 2.18
N PRO A 33 -1.99 -6.70 2.04
CA PRO A 33 -1.48 -7.14 0.74
C PRO A 33 -2.38 -8.11 -0.02
N GLU A 34 -3.12 -8.96 0.70
CA GLU A 34 -4.04 -9.95 0.15
C GLU A 34 -5.34 -9.36 -0.43
N ASP A 35 -5.71 -8.16 0.02
CA ASP A 35 -6.95 -7.50 -0.40
C ASP A 35 -6.76 -6.61 -1.65
N VAL A 36 -5.53 -6.54 -2.17
CA VAL A 36 -5.19 -5.79 -3.38
C VAL A 36 -5.34 -6.68 -4.61
N ILE A 37 -6.27 -6.32 -5.50
CA ILE A 37 -6.57 -7.09 -6.71
C ILE A 37 -5.69 -6.63 -7.85
N VAL A 38 -4.93 -7.56 -8.44
CA VAL A 38 -4.16 -7.32 -9.67
C VAL A 38 -5.08 -7.40 -10.89
N THR A 39 -5.03 -6.37 -11.72
CA THR A 39 -5.82 -6.17 -12.94
C THR A 39 -4.93 -5.71 -14.09
N ASP A 40 -5.48 -5.63 -15.30
CA ASP A 40 -4.78 -5.01 -16.42
C ASP A 40 -4.54 -3.51 -16.16
N ALA A 41 -3.45 -2.95 -16.71
CA ALA A 41 -3.04 -1.56 -16.47
C ALA A 41 -4.14 -0.52 -16.74
N GLU A 42 -5.03 -0.80 -17.69
CA GLU A 42 -6.13 0.10 -18.10
C GLU A 42 -7.41 -0.08 -17.25
N ALA A 43 -7.53 -1.20 -16.53
CA ALA A 43 -8.70 -1.52 -15.70
C ALA A 43 -8.50 -1.14 -14.22
N GLY A 44 -7.25 -0.99 -13.78
CA GLY A 44 -6.91 -0.64 -12.40
C GLY A 44 -7.19 0.81 -12.02
N MET A 45 -7.37 1.05 -10.73
CA MET A 45 -7.53 2.41 -10.17
C MET A 45 -6.20 3.16 -10.13
N ILE A 46 -5.13 2.42 -9.87
CA ILE A 46 -3.74 2.89 -9.90
C ILE A 46 -2.93 1.92 -10.73
N LYS A 47 -1.89 2.41 -11.40
CA LYS A 47 -1.00 1.61 -12.23
C LYS A 47 0.42 1.69 -11.72
N GLY A 48 1.14 0.58 -11.81
CA GLY A 48 2.52 0.50 -11.36
C GLY A 48 3.32 -0.52 -12.14
N THR A 49 4.63 -0.45 -11.96
CA THR A 49 5.58 -1.38 -12.57
C THR A 49 5.98 -2.43 -11.55
N VAL A 50 5.91 -3.69 -11.93
CA VAL A 50 6.38 -4.80 -11.08
C VAL A 50 7.90 -4.75 -10.98
N THR A 51 8.43 -4.62 -9.77
CA THR A 51 9.87 -4.55 -9.50
C THR A 51 10.45 -5.86 -9.00
N SER A 52 9.65 -6.65 -8.26
CA SER A 52 10.06 -7.95 -7.74
C SER A 52 8.87 -8.91 -7.66
N VAL A 53 9.13 -10.21 -7.87
CA VAL A 53 8.13 -11.27 -7.76
C VAL A 53 8.78 -12.45 -7.04
N THR A 54 8.20 -12.84 -5.92
CA THR A 54 8.71 -13.92 -5.07
C THR A 54 7.61 -14.94 -4.83
N PHE A 55 7.85 -16.20 -5.19
CA PHE A 55 6.91 -17.28 -4.90
C PHE A 55 7.10 -17.79 -3.46
N LYS A 56 6.04 -17.73 -2.64
CA LYS A 56 6.04 -18.16 -1.23
C LYS A 56 5.46 -19.58 -1.03
N GLY A 57 5.24 -20.32 -2.11
CA GLY A 57 4.75 -21.71 -2.07
C GLY A 57 3.27 -21.86 -2.38
N VAL A 58 2.40 -20.97 -1.87
CA VAL A 58 0.95 -20.97 -2.16
C VAL A 58 0.55 -19.77 -3.01
N HIS A 59 1.20 -18.63 -2.81
CA HIS A 59 0.97 -17.39 -3.53
C HIS A 59 2.30 -16.72 -3.92
N PHE A 60 2.18 -15.71 -4.76
CA PHE A 60 3.26 -14.79 -5.12
C PHE A 60 3.14 -13.54 -4.27
N GLU A 61 4.27 -13.09 -3.73
CA GLU A 61 4.46 -11.72 -3.27
C GLU A 61 5.04 -10.90 -4.41
N ILE A 62 4.30 -9.88 -4.81
CA ILE A 62 4.62 -9.02 -5.95
C ILE A 62 4.83 -7.62 -5.41
N ILE A 63 6.01 -7.05 -5.67
CA ILE A 63 6.33 -5.67 -5.33
C ILE A 63 6.09 -4.79 -6.55
N VAL A 64 5.28 -3.75 -6.38
CA VAL A 64 4.82 -2.87 -7.45
C VAL A 64 5.20 -1.44 -7.10
N ASP A 65 6.00 -0.79 -7.93
CA ASP A 65 6.31 0.64 -7.76
C ASP A 65 5.22 1.50 -8.41
N ILE A 66 4.59 2.33 -7.58
CA ILE A 66 3.60 3.33 -7.97
C ILE A 66 4.11 4.70 -7.58
N GLY A 67 4.80 5.36 -8.52
CA GLY A 67 5.24 6.74 -8.37
C GLY A 67 6.24 6.95 -7.23
N GLY A 68 7.09 5.96 -6.95
CA GLY A 68 8.11 5.96 -5.90
C GLY A 68 7.65 5.30 -4.59
N PHE A 69 6.40 4.83 -4.51
CA PHE A 69 5.90 4.07 -3.37
C PHE A 69 5.76 2.59 -3.75
N LYS A 70 6.39 1.72 -2.97
CA LYS A 70 6.37 0.27 -3.18
C LYS A 70 5.12 -0.33 -2.52
N TRP A 71 4.31 -0.99 -3.34
CA TRP A 71 3.16 -1.77 -2.90
C TRP A 71 3.53 -3.24 -2.84
N MET A 72 3.26 -3.88 -1.70
CA MET A 72 3.30 -5.34 -1.59
C MET A 72 1.90 -5.89 -1.89
N VAL A 73 1.83 -6.80 -2.86
CA VAL A 73 0.58 -7.45 -3.28
C VAL A 73 0.74 -8.96 -3.20
N GLN A 74 -0.26 -9.65 -2.65
CA GLN A 74 -0.29 -11.11 -2.60
C GLN A 74 -1.32 -11.64 -3.61
N SER A 75 -0.88 -12.48 -4.53
CA SER A 75 -1.75 -13.04 -5.58
C SER A 75 -1.36 -14.48 -5.91
N THR A 76 -2.34 -15.30 -6.28
CA THR A 76 -2.08 -16.65 -6.81
C THR A 76 -1.73 -16.65 -8.30
N ARG A 77 -1.90 -15.51 -8.98
CA ARG A 77 -1.56 -15.34 -10.39
C ARG A 77 -0.15 -14.83 -10.53
N GLU A 78 0.65 -15.52 -11.35
CA GLU A 78 1.99 -15.09 -11.71
C GLU A 78 1.96 -13.74 -12.46
N GLN A 79 2.91 -12.87 -12.15
CA GLN A 79 3.24 -11.64 -12.88
C GLN A 79 4.73 -11.66 -13.19
N LYS A 80 5.19 -10.87 -14.17
CA LYS A 80 6.61 -10.77 -14.51
C LYS A 80 7.19 -9.44 -14.05
N VAL A 81 8.47 -9.45 -13.71
CA VAL A 81 9.24 -8.24 -13.46
C VAL A 81 9.21 -7.37 -14.71
N ASN A 82 9.00 -6.06 -14.53
CA ASN A 82 8.75 -5.03 -15.55
C ASN A 82 7.35 -5.04 -16.20
N ASP A 83 6.44 -5.94 -15.80
CA ASP A 83 5.05 -5.82 -16.25
C ASP A 83 4.42 -4.55 -15.68
N ILE A 84 3.58 -3.90 -16.49
CA ILE A 84 2.74 -2.78 -16.05
C ILE A 84 1.39 -3.35 -15.70
N ILE A 85 1.02 -3.26 -14.43
CA ILE A 85 -0.24 -3.80 -13.91
C ILE A 85 -1.09 -2.71 -13.28
N GLY A 86 -2.39 -2.95 -13.27
CA GLY A 86 -3.36 -2.15 -12.56
C GLY A 86 -3.64 -2.76 -11.18
N LEU A 87 -3.75 -1.94 -10.15
CA LEU A 87 -4.24 -2.38 -8.84
C LEU A 87 -5.66 -1.84 -8.61
N GLN A 88 -6.52 -2.70 -8.10
CA GLN A 88 -7.87 -2.38 -7.69
C GLN A 88 -8.05 -2.76 -6.23
N ILE A 89 -8.65 -1.85 -5.45
CA ILE A 89 -8.90 -2.06 -4.03
C ILE A 89 -10.39 -1.91 -3.82
N VAL A 90 -11.02 -2.91 -3.20
CA VAL A 90 -12.44 -2.85 -2.86
C VAL A 90 -12.66 -1.94 -1.66
N PRO A 91 -13.78 -1.19 -1.58
CA PRO A 91 -14.03 -0.25 -0.49
C PRO A 91 -13.98 -0.86 0.91
N ASP A 92 -14.32 -2.14 1.04
CA ASP A 92 -14.32 -2.90 2.30
C ASP A 92 -12.90 -3.23 2.80
N ALA A 93 -11.91 -3.26 1.90
CA ALA A 93 -10.51 -3.51 2.23
C ALA A 93 -9.75 -2.28 2.73
N ILE A 94 -10.39 -1.10 2.66
CA ILE A 94 -9.77 0.17 3.07
C ILE A 94 -10.23 0.49 4.48
N HIS A 95 -9.32 0.35 5.44
CA HIS A 95 -9.58 0.71 6.83
C HIS A 95 -8.89 2.04 7.18
N ILE A 96 -9.70 3.01 7.62
CA ILE A 96 -9.24 4.34 8.00
C ILE A 96 -9.05 4.44 9.50
N MET A 97 -7.83 4.76 9.92
CA MET A 97 -7.46 4.94 11.32
C MET A 97 -7.14 6.42 11.60
N ARG A 98 -7.50 6.89 12.80
CA ARG A 98 -7.04 8.21 13.28
C ARG A 98 -5.54 8.15 13.52
N LYS A 99 -4.83 9.24 13.19
CA LYS A 99 -3.40 9.34 13.50
C LYS A 99 -3.18 9.26 15.00
N SER A 100 -2.24 8.42 15.40
CA SER A 100 -1.74 8.32 16.77
C SER A 100 -0.34 8.93 16.88
N GLU A 101 0.19 9.02 18.09
CA GLU A 101 1.57 9.45 18.37
C GLU A 101 2.64 8.52 17.76
N TYR A 102 2.25 7.33 17.31
CA TYR A 102 3.13 6.34 16.68
C TYR A 102 3.04 6.34 15.14
N SER A 103 2.11 7.11 14.57
CA SER A 103 1.92 7.21 13.12
C SER A 103 3.20 7.71 12.45
N GLY A 104 3.82 6.85 11.61
CA GLY A 104 5.03 7.17 10.86
C GLY A 104 6.34 7.14 11.65
N LYS A 105 6.35 6.67 12.91
CA LYS A 105 7.59 6.59 13.72
C LYS A 105 8.44 5.34 13.46
N PHE A 106 7.84 4.24 13.02
CA PHE A 106 8.52 2.94 12.91
C PHE A 106 8.58 2.44 11.46
N GLY A 107 8.71 3.36 10.51
CA GLY A 107 8.60 3.07 9.08
C GLY A 107 7.14 2.94 8.63
N ASP A 108 6.92 3.11 7.33
CA ASP A 108 5.69 2.67 6.71
C ASP A 108 5.82 1.16 6.43
N TYR A 109 4.87 0.34 6.86
CA TYR A 109 4.90 -1.12 6.64
C TYR A 109 4.83 -1.52 5.15
N SER A 110 4.85 -0.54 4.24
CA SER A 110 5.11 -0.68 2.80
C SER A 110 6.58 -0.88 2.46
N SER A 111 7.49 -0.55 3.38
CA SER A 111 8.91 -0.88 3.25
C SER A 111 9.04 -2.39 3.29
N PHE A 112 9.32 -2.96 2.13
CA PHE A 112 9.62 -4.36 1.93
C PHE A 112 10.62 -4.82 3.00
N SER A 113 10.37 -5.95 3.67
CA SER A 113 11.17 -6.38 4.83
C SER A 113 12.68 -6.41 4.56
N ASP A 114 13.09 -6.67 3.31
CA ASP A 114 14.51 -6.70 2.94
C ASP A 114 15.15 -5.29 2.89
N GLU A 115 14.37 -4.20 2.95
CA GLU A 115 14.85 -2.82 3.11
C GLU A 115 14.81 -2.34 4.57
N ILE A 116 14.09 -3.06 5.47
CA ILE A 116 14.03 -2.73 6.90
C ILE A 116 15.35 -3.04 7.60
N ASP A 117 16.07 -4.08 7.17
CA ASP A 117 17.37 -4.48 7.72
C ASP A 117 18.45 -3.38 7.59
N HIS A 118 18.21 -2.32 6.81
CA HIS A 118 19.14 -1.19 6.66
C HIS A 118 18.72 0.09 7.38
N LEU A 119 17.50 0.17 7.93
CA LEU A 119 17.06 1.36 8.68
C LEU A 119 17.42 1.29 10.17
N SER A 120 17.62 0.10 10.72
CA SER A 120 18.01 -0.10 12.13
C SER A 120 19.42 0.41 12.45
N ASP A 121 20.24 0.68 11.44
CA ASP A 121 21.64 1.09 11.62
C ASP A 121 21.82 2.61 11.78
N LEU A 122 20.74 3.41 11.66
CA LEU A 122 20.82 4.87 11.61
C LEU A 122 20.54 5.60 12.94
N ASP A 123 20.19 4.89 14.01
CA ASP A 123 19.84 5.49 15.32
C ASP A 123 20.85 5.14 16.45
N GLU A 124 22.13 4.88 16.13
CA GLU A 124 23.19 4.72 17.15
C GLU A 124 24.12 5.94 17.32
N THR A 125 23.78 7.12 16.79
CA THR A 125 24.59 8.33 17.03
C THR A 125 23.78 9.52 17.51
N GLU A 126 23.29 9.46 18.76
CA GLU A 126 23.07 10.65 19.59
C GLU A 126 23.49 10.35 21.04
N GLU A 127 24.79 10.54 21.34
CA GLU A 127 25.30 10.92 22.67
C GLU A 127 25.50 12.45 22.73
#